data_AF-A0A369ZP39-F1
#
_entry.id   AF-A0A369ZP39-F1
#
_cell.length_a   1.000
_cell.length_b   1.000
_cell.length_c   1.000
_cell.angle_alpha   90.00
_cell.angle_beta   90.00
_cell.angle_gamma   90.00
#
_symmetry.space_group_name_H-M   'P 1'
#
loop_
_entity.id
_entity.type
_entity.pdbx_description
1 polymer ?
#
loop_
_entity_poly.entity_id
_entity_poly.type
_entity_poly.pdbx_seq_one_letter_code
_entity_poly.pdbx_strand_id
1 'polypeptide(L)'
;MASYAKSKGRAEDVGKLKQALSRSTFTPLRHDLINSEQFKNLSLAAKSVFFHLLGKYNRLNNGDLSAPLNRAKEEFNLSKRSLQKAIEELNEHHFLEVTRVGGKNQCSLYALTCFPLNEVNKEGIFLKATREPSDKWKDTS
;
A
#
# COMPACT_ATOMS: atom_id res chain seq x y z
N MET A 1 -39.87 -9.60 -6.68
CA MET A 1 -39.61 -10.34 -5.42
C MET A 1 -38.18 -10.91 -5.30
N ALA A 2 -37.60 -11.53 -6.34
CA ALA A 2 -36.24 -12.13 -6.26
C ALA A 2 -35.07 -11.13 -6.05
N SER A 3 -35.18 -9.89 -6.57
CA SER A 3 -34.15 -8.85 -6.40
C SER A 3 -34.01 -8.39 -4.94
N TYR A 4 -35.12 -8.29 -4.22
CA TYR A 4 -35.16 -7.83 -2.82
C TYR A 4 -34.60 -8.86 -1.82
N ALA A 5 -34.84 -10.15 -2.06
CA ALA A 5 -34.26 -11.22 -1.25
C ALA A 5 -32.72 -11.29 -1.41
N LYS A 6 -32.20 -11.11 -2.63
CA LYS A 6 -30.75 -11.03 -2.90
C LYS A 6 -30.10 -9.80 -2.25
N SER A 7 -30.75 -8.64 -2.31
CA SER A 7 -30.22 -7.42 -1.67
C SER A 7 -30.18 -7.55 -0.15
N LYS A 8 -31.20 -8.18 0.44
CA LYS A 8 -31.26 -8.45 1.89
C LYS A 8 -30.19 -9.45 2.33
N GLY A 9 -30.00 -10.56 1.61
CA GLY A 9 -28.93 -11.53 1.89
C GLY A 9 -27.53 -10.91 1.81
N ARG A 10 -27.25 -10.09 0.78
CA ARG A 10 -25.97 -9.35 0.67
C ARG A 10 -25.73 -8.41 1.86
N ALA A 11 -26.76 -7.72 2.34
CA ALA A 11 -26.64 -6.83 3.48
C ALA A 11 -26.35 -7.60 4.78
N GLU A 12 -26.99 -8.76 4.97
CA GLU A 12 -26.74 -9.66 6.10
C GLU A 12 -25.31 -10.21 6.09
N ASP A 13 -24.80 -10.64 4.92
CA ASP A 13 -23.43 -11.15 4.78
C ASP A 13 -22.38 -10.07 5.05
N VAL A 14 -22.60 -8.83 4.58
CA VAL A 14 -21.74 -7.68 4.90
C VAL A 14 -21.79 -7.37 6.40
N GLY A 15 -22.96 -7.50 7.05
CA GLY A 15 -23.10 -7.33 8.49
C GLY A 15 -22.29 -8.35 9.28
N LYS A 16 -22.39 -9.63 8.91
CA LYS A 16 -21.60 -10.73 9.51
C LYS A 16 -20.10 -10.51 9.33
N LEU A 17 -19.67 -10.13 8.13
CA LEU A 17 -18.25 -9.84 7.86
C LEU A 17 -17.74 -8.67 8.72
N LYS A 18 -18.50 -7.58 8.80
CA LYS A 18 -18.13 -6.43 9.66
C LYS A 18 -18.04 -6.83 11.13
N GLN A 19 -18.95 -7.68 11.62
CA GLN A 19 -18.91 -8.17 12.98
C GLN A 19 -17.69 -9.07 13.23
N ALA A 20 -17.39 -9.99 12.31
CA ALA A 20 -16.22 -10.86 12.37
C ALA A 20 -14.90 -10.07 12.36
N LEU A 21 -14.87 -8.94 11.64
CA LEU A 21 -13.72 -8.03 11.60
C LEU A 21 -13.71 -7.01 12.75
N SER A 22 -14.56 -7.14 13.76
CA SER A 22 -14.68 -6.18 14.87
C SER A 22 -14.90 -4.73 14.40
N ARG A 23 -15.58 -4.55 13.26
CA ARG A 23 -15.78 -3.28 12.54
C ARG A 23 -14.48 -2.59 12.08
N SER A 24 -13.35 -3.27 12.12
CA SER A 24 -12.08 -2.78 11.62
C SER A 24 -12.05 -2.78 10.09
N THR A 25 -11.20 -1.92 9.53
CA THR A 25 -10.91 -1.93 8.10
C THR A 25 -9.81 -2.95 7.80
N PHE A 26 -9.81 -3.46 6.57
CA PHE A 26 -8.74 -4.32 6.05
C PHE A 26 -8.27 -3.79 4.69
N THR A 27 -7.04 -4.14 4.35
CA THR A 27 -6.44 -3.92 3.04
C THR A 27 -6.33 -5.27 2.34
N PRO A 28 -6.96 -5.48 1.17
CA PRO A 28 -6.87 -6.75 0.47
C PRO A 28 -5.45 -6.91 -0.07
N LEU A 29 -4.81 -8.03 0.25
CA LEU A 29 -3.50 -8.37 -0.27
C LEU A 29 -3.63 -9.58 -1.20
N ARG A 30 -3.26 -9.40 -2.47
CA ARG A 30 -3.48 -10.43 -3.49
C ARG A 30 -2.51 -11.59 -3.31
N HIS A 31 -3.01 -12.80 -3.52
CA HIS A 31 -2.21 -14.02 -3.39
C HIS A 31 -1.09 -14.11 -4.44
N ASP A 32 -1.31 -13.64 -5.65
CA ASP A 32 -0.29 -13.65 -6.70
C ASP A 32 0.92 -12.77 -6.33
N LEU A 33 0.69 -11.66 -5.63
CA LEU A 33 1.76 -10.81 -5.12
C LEU A 33 2.54 -11.48 -3.99
N ILE A 34 1.87 -11.93 -2.92
CA ILE A 34 2.58 -12.44 -1.73
C ILE A 34 3.27 -13.78 -1.97
N ASN A 35 2.74 -14.58 -2.90
CA ASN A 35 3.29 -15.88 -3.24
C ASN A 35 4.30 -15.80 -4.40
N SER A 36 4.51 -14.61 -4.98
CA SER A 36 5.52 -14.39 -6.01
C SER A 36 6.94 -14.63 -5.47
N GLU A 37 7.84 -15.09 -6.33
CA GLU A 37 9.26 -15.22 -5.97
C GLU A 37 9.89 -13.85 -5.69
N GLN A 38 9.47 -12.82 -6.42
CA GLN A 38 9.92 -11.43 -6.22
C GLN A 38 9.63 -10.96 -4.78
N PHE A 39 8.41 -11.18 -4.27
CA PHE A 39 8.06 -10.79 -2.91
C PHE A 39 8.75 -11.67 -1.87
N LYS A 40 8.89 -12.97 -2.12
CA LYS A 40 9.61 -13.89 -1.22
C LYS A 40 11.08 -13.52 -1.09
N ASN A 41 11.72 -13.03 -2.15
CA ASN A 41 13.13 -12.64 -2.15
C ASN A 41 13.42 -11.31 -1.44
N LEU A 42 12.40 -10.50 -1.15
CA LEU A 42 12.57 -9.29 -0.34
C LEU A 42 13.10 -9.61 1.07
N SER A 43 13.95 -8.72 1.56
CA SER A 43 14.42 -8.71 2.94
C SER A 43 13.27 -8.56 3.92
N LEU A 44 13.48 -9.02 5.16
CA LEU A 44 12.50 -8.87 6.23
C LEU A 44 12.20 -7.39 6.53
N ALA A 45 13.19 -6.51 6.37
CA ALA A 45 13.01 -5.07 6.56
C ALA A 45 12.11 -4.49 5.45
N ALA A 46 12.35 -4.83 4.18
CA ALA A 46 11.49 -4.43 3.07
C ALA A 46 10.05 -4.92 3.24
N LYS A 47 9.86 -6.20 3.57
CA LYS A 47 8.52 -6.76 3.86
C LYS A 47 7.83 -6.02 5.00
N SER A 48 8.55 -5.74 6.10
CA SER A 48 8.00 -4.98 7.23
C SER A 48 7.56 -3.57 6.81
N VAL A 49 8.41 -2.84 6.06
CA VAL A 49 8.07 -1.50 5.55
C VAL A 49 6.86 -1.55 4.62
N PHE A 50 6.79 -2.53 3.73
CA PHE A 50 5.64 -2.75 2.84
C PHE A 50 4.35 -2.97 3.64
N PHE A 51 4.37 -3.78 4.69
CA PHE A 51 3.21 -3.99 5.57
C PHE A 51 2.82 -2.74 6.37
N HIS A 52 3.79 -1.95 6.83
CA HIS A 52 3.49 -0.66 7.47
C HIS A 52 2.80 0.31 6.50
N LEU A 53 3.26 0.38 5.25
CA LEU A 53 2.62 1.20 4.21
C LEU A 53 1.22 0.68 3.86
N LEU A 54 1.03 -0.64 3.77
CA LEU A 54 -0.30 -1.26 3.63
C LEU A 54 -1.25 -0.91 4.78
N GLY A 55 -0.73 -0.80 6.01
CA GLY A 55 -1.50 -0.37 7.18
C GLY A 55 -1.92 1.10 7.13
N LYS A 56 -1.13 1.95 6.47
CA LYS A 56 -1.46 3.37 6.22
C LYS A 56 -2.38 3.58 5.01
N TYR A 57 -2.45 2.60 4.11
CA TYR A 57 -3.28 2.68 2.93
C TYR A 57 -4.77 2.57 3.28
N ASN A 58 -5.56 3.52 2.80
CA ASN A 58 -7.00 3.64 3.13
C ASN A 58 -7.91 3.53 1.89
N ARG A 59 -7.38 3.06 0.76
CA ARG A 59 -8.03 2.99 -0.56
C ARG A 59 -8.25 4.31 -1.30
N LEU A 60 -7.90 5.44 -0.68
CA LEU A 60 -8.07 6.78 -1.25
C LEU A 60 -6.74 7.57 -1.30
N ASN A 61 -5.66 7.01 -0.79
CA ASN A 61 -4.36 7.69 -0.63
C ASN A 61 -3.17 6.96 -1.29
N ASN A 62 -3.39 5.99 -2.18
CA ASN A 62 -2.28 5.39 -2.92
C ASN A 62 -1.65 6.44 -3.84
N GLY A 63 -0.37 6.71 -3.64
CA GLY A 63 0.35 7.84 -4.22
C GLY A 63 0.61 9.00 -3.27
N ASP A 64 0.10 8.92 -2.04
CA ASP A 64 0.35 9.87 -0.95
C ASP A 64 0.80 9.14 0.33
N LEU A 65 1.41 7.96 0.20
CA LEU A 65 1.95 7.22 1.34
C LEU A 65 3.33 7.77 1.68
N SER A 66 3.63 7.90 2.97
CA SER A 66 4.93 8.43 3.42
C SER A 66 5.64 7.47 4.37
N ALA A 67 6.97 7.45 4.24
CA ALA A 67 7.90 6.73 5.11
C ALA A 67 9.06 7.66 5.54
N PRO A 68 8.79 8.63 6.42
CA PRO A 68 9.77 9.65 6.75
C PRO A 68 10.89 9.09 7.65
N LEU A 69 12.15 9.28 7.25
CA LEU A 69 13.31 8.69 7.94
C LEU A 69 13.46 9.15 9.40
N ASN A 70 12.96 10.34 9.76
CA ASN A 70 12.99 10.82 11.14
C ASN A 70 12.03 10.06 12.07
N ARG A 71 11.01 9.37 11.54
CA ARG A 71 10.07 8.53 12.30
C ARG A 71 10.37 7.03 12.18
N ALA A 72 11.53 6.65 11.62
CA ALA A 72 11.88 5.25 11.36
C ALA A 72 11.72 4.35 12.58
N LYS A 73 12.15 4.82 13.76
CA LYS A 73 12.07 4.03 14.99
C LYS A 73 10.65 3.94 15.55
N GLU A 74 9.89 5.03 15.50
CA GLU A 74 8.55 5.13 16.08
C GLU A 74 7.50 4.42 15.22
N GLU A 75 7.57 4.57 13.91
CA GLU A 75 6.55 4.07 12.99
C GLU A 75 6.87 2.68 12.42
N PHE A 76 8.14 2.38 12.19
CA PHE A 76 8.57 1.14 11.51
C PHE A 76 9.41 0.23 12.41
N ASN A 77 9.75 0.68 13.63
CA ASN A 77 10.68 -0.01 14.53
C ASN A 77 12.05 -0.32 13.89
N LEU A 78 12.51 0.54 12.96
CA LEU A 78 13.77 0.39 12.25
C LEU A 78 14.74 1.53 12.55
N SER A 79 16.03 1.29 12.33
CA SER A 79 17.01 2.37 12.23
C SER A 79 16.73 3.20 10.96
N LYS A 80 17.17 4.46 10.93
CA LYS A 80 17.03 5.31 9.73
C LYS A 80 17.65 4.66 8.49
N ARG A 81 18.85 4.08 8.65
CA ARG A 81 19.57 3.39 7.58
C ARG A 81 18.84 2.13 7.11
N SER A 82 18.25 1.37 8.03
CA SER A 82 17.48 0.16 7.69
C SER A 82 16.20 0.51 6.94
N LEU A 83 15.47 1.54 7.38
CA LEU A 83 14.27 2.02 6.67
C LEU A 83 14.64 2.52 5.27
N GLN A 84 15.71 3.30 5.14
CA GLN A 84 16.16 3.79 3.85
C GLN A 84 16.47 2.63 2.88
N LYS A 85 17.29 1.66 3.30
CA LYS A 85 17.61 0.49 2.48
C LYS A 85 16.38 -0.33 2.09
N ALA A 86 15.44 -0.49 3.02
CA ALA A 86 14.20 -1.20 2.75
C ALA A 86 13.32 -0.47 1.71
N ILE A 87 13.27 0.86 1.74
CA ILE A 87 12.58 1.66 0.71
C ILE A 87 13.29 1.55 -0.63
N GLU A 88 14.62 1.64 -0.65
CA GLU A 88 15.44 1.46 -1.86
C GLU A 88 15.16 0.10 -2.51
N GLU A 89 15.25 -0.98 -1.73
CA GLU A 89 14.96 -2.35 -2.19
C GLU A 89 13.53 -2.49 -2.74
N LEU A 90 12.52 -1.94 -2.06
CA LEU A 90 11.14 -1.99 -2.55
C LEU A 90 10.94 -1.23 -3.87
N ASN A 91 11.66 -0.12 -4.09
CA ASN A 91 11.61 0.62 -5.35
C ASN A 91 12.37 -0.11 -6.46
N GLU A 92 13.55 -0.67 -6.15
CA GLU A 92 14.36 -1.48 -7.07
C GLU A 92 13.60 -2.72 -7.57
N HIS A 93 12.86 -3.38 -6.68
CA HIS A 93 12.00 -4.51 -7.03
C HIS A 93 10.58 -4.11 -7.46
N HIS A 94 10.32 -2.81 -7.63
CA HIS A 94 9.07 -2.26 -8.15
C HIS A 94 7.80 -2.59 -7.36
N PHE A 95 7.92 -2.87 -6.06
CA PHE A 95 6.79 -2.97 -5.13
C PHE A 95 6.31 -1.59 -4.64
N LEU A 96 7.21 -0.62 -4.66
CA LEU A 96 6.92 0.80 -4.48
C LEU A 96 7.28 1.59 -5.72
N GLU A 97 6.56 2.70 -5.92
CA GLU A 97 6.96 3.75 -6.84
C GLU A 97 6.97 5.10 -6.13
N VAL A 98 7.97 5.93 -6.41
CA VAL A 98 8.06 7.30 -5.90
C VAL A 98 7.11 8.17 -6.70
N THR A 99 6.09 8.74 -6.06
CA THR A 99 5.12 9.63 -6.69
C THR A 99 5.46 11.10 -6.53
N ARG A 100 6.23 11.44 -5.49
CA ARG A 100 6.88 12.73 -5.32
C ARG A 100 8.23 12.54 -4.67
N VAL A 101 9.27 13.05 -5.31
CA VAL A 101 10.61 13.10 -4.73
C VAL A 101 10.61 14.12 -3.58
N GLY A 102 11.06 13.70 -2.40
CA GLY A 102 11.25 14.58 -1.25
C GLY A 102 12.40 15.57 -1.44
N GLY A 103 12.58 16.45 -0.46
CA GLY A 103 13.62 17.47 -0.48
C GLY A 103 13.94 17.99 0.92
N LYS A 104 14.57 19.15 1.01
CA LYS A 104 14.86 19.78 2.31
C LYS A 104 13.53 20.02 3.05
N ASN A 105 13.37 19.38 4.21
CA ASN A 105 12.16 19.41 5.05
C ASN A 105 10.89 18.81 4.41
N GLN A 106 11.01 18.01 3.35
CA GLN A 106 9.88 17.35 2.71
C GLN A 106 10.16 15.86 2.52
N CYS A 107 9.28 14.99 3.03
CA CYS A 107 9.40 13.56 2.79
C CYS A 107 8.89 13.18 1.39
N SER A 108 9.53 12.17 0.81
CA SER A 108 9.06 11.54 -0.43
C SER A 108 7.71 10.87 -0.20
N LEU A 109 6.90 10.84 -1.26
CA LEU A 109 5.63 10.13 -1.30
C LEU A 109 5.74 8.93 -2.21
N TYR A 110 4.97 7.90 -1.89
CA TYR A 110 5.03 6.60 -2.53
C TYR A 110 3.64 6.07 -2.86
N ALA A 111 3.60 5.19 -3.85
CA ALA A 111 2.47 4.30 -4.12
C ALA A 111 2.91 2.84 -4.05
N LEU A 112 2.00 1.99 -3.57
CA LEU A 112 2.10 0.54 -3.67
C LEU A 112 1.64 0.15 -5.07
N THR A 113 2.53 -0.47 -5.85
CA THR A 113 2.28 -0.77 -7.28
C THR A 113 1.19 -1.81 -7.51
N CYS A 114 0.85 -2.57 -6.46
CA CYS A 114 -0.21 -3.59 -6.48
C CYS A 114 -1.64 -3.05 -6.28
N PHE A 115 -1.78 -1.73 -6.10
CA PHE A 115 -3.06 -1.03 -6.13
C PHE A 115 -3.05 0.06 -7.21
N PRO A 116 -4.22 0.44 -7.76
CA PRO A 116 -4.33 1.61 -8.61
C PRO A 116 -3.91 2.89 -7.86
N LEU A 117 -3.41 3.88 -8.60
CA LEU A 117 -3.19 5.21 -8.05
C LEU A 117 -4.53 5.86 -7.72
N ASN A 118 -4.55 6.60 -6.62
CA ASN A 118 -5.64 7.48 -6.31
C ASN A 118 -5.37 8.88 -6.90
N GLU A 119 -6.44 9.64 -7.10
CA GLU A 119 -6.29 11.05 -7.42
C GLU A 119 -5.75 11.77 -6.20
N VAL A 120 -4.62 12.45 -6.37
CA VAL A 120 -3.98 13.23 -5.30
C VAL A 120 -3.69 14.61 -5.86
N ASN A 121 -4.32 15.62 -5.28
CA ASN A 121 -4.09 17.02 -5.61
C ASN A 121 -3.72 17.77 -4.33
N LYS A 122 -2.41 17.88 -4.08
CA LYS A 122 -1.83 18.50 -2.87
C LYS A 122 -0.57 19.27 -3.24
N GLU A 123 -0.05 20.06 -2.32
CA GLU A 123 1.15 20.86 -2.56
C GLU A 123 2.34 20.00 -3.04
N GLY A 124 2.83 20.31 -4.24
CA GLY A 124 3.96 19.62 -4.87
C GLY A 124 3.64 18.25 -5.48
N ILE A 125 2.37 17.85 -5.60
CA ILE A 125 1.98 16.60 -6.28
C ILE A 125 0.59 16.69 -6.93
N PHE A 126 0.52 16.31 -8.21
CA PHE A 126 -0.73 16.13 -8.95
C PHE A 126 -0.72 14.76 -9.63
N LEU A 127 -1.46 13.80 -9.05
CA LEU A 127 -1.66 12.46 -9.60
C LEU A 127 -3.09 12.30 -10.09
N LYS A 128 -3.24 11.71 -11.28
CA LYS A 128 -4.53 11.23 -11.77
C LYS A 128 -4.74 9.79 -11.31
N ALA A 129 -5.97 9.46 -10.93
CA ALA A 129 -6.32 8.08 -10.60
C ALA A 129 -6.09 7.16 -11.80
N THR A 130 -5.57 5.95 -11.53
CA THR A 130 -5.52 4.87 -12.53
C THR A 130 -6.67 3.90 -12.30
N ARG A 131 -7.08 3.18 -13.35
CA ARG A 131 -8.12 2.15 -13.23
C ARG A 131 -7.56 0.83 -12.73
N GLU A 132 -6.30 0.56 -13.04
CA GLU A 132 -5.62 -0.71 -12.75
C GLU A 132 -4.33 -0.47 -11.96
N PRO A 133 -3.92 -1.45 -11.12
CA PRO A 133 -2.60 -1.44 -10.51
C PRO A 133 -1.52 -1.55 -11.58
N SER A 134 -0.37 -0.92 -11.37
CA SER A 134 0.73 -0.99 -12.34
C SER A 134 1.42 -2.35 -12.33
N ASP A 135 1.43 -3.04 -11.19
CA ASP A 135 1.99 -4.40 -11.03
C ASP A 135 3.42 -4.58 -11.57
N LYS A 136 4.21 -3.48 -11.62
CA LYS A 136 5.57 -3.45 -12.17
C LYS A 136 6.52 -4.49 -11.56
N TRP A 137 6.22 -4.97 -10.36
CA TRP A 137 6.93 -6.07 -9.69
C TRP A 137 6.91 -7.40 -10.48
N LYS A 138 6.01 -7.56 -11.47
CA LYS A 138 5.96 -8.74 -12.34
C LYS A 138 7.06 -8.73 -13.41
N ASP A 139 7.52 -7.55 -13.80
CA ASP A 139 8.48 -7.37 -14.90
C ASP A 139 9.93 -7.60 -14.44
N THR A 140 10.17 -7.76 -13.14
CA THR A 140 11.49 -7.98 -12.53
C THR A 140 12.00 -9.43 -12.67
N SER A 141 11.57 -10.14 -13.71
CA SER A 141 11.87 -11.57 -13.96
C SER A 141 13.15 -11.80 -14.77
#